data_AF-A0A7V9EY63-F1
#
_entry.id   AF-A0A7V9EY63-F1
#
_cell.length_a   1.000
_cell.length_b   1.000
_cell.length_c   1.000
_cell.angle_alpha   90.00
_cell.angle_beta   90.00
_cell.angle_gamma   90.00
#
_symmetry.space_group_name_H-M   'P 1'
#
loop_
_entity.id
_entity.type
_entity.pdbx_description
1 polymer ?
#
loop_
_entity_poly.entity_id
_entity_poly.type
_entity_poly.pdbx_seq_one_letter_code
_entity_poly.pdbx_strand_id
1 'polypeptide(L)'
;MFAALVGAAFLLIGILGFVPGVTTNYDGLGFVGPDSQALLLGLFSVSVVHNIIHLSFGVAGLLAAARASASVAFLIVGGVLYGVVFVYGLIVERGS
;
A
#
# COMPACT_ATOMS: atom_id res chain seq x y z
N MET A 1 -8.27 3.81 -17.65
CA MET A 1 -8.61 2.45 -17.14
C MET A 1 -7.54 1.87 -16.23
N PHE A 2 -6.24 1.92 -16.59
CA PHE A 2 -5.15 1.42 -15.71
C PHE A 2 -5.12 2.02 -14.30
N ALA A 3 -5.38 3.32 -14.12
CA ALA A 3 -5.46 3.93 -12.78
C ALA A 3 -6.54 3.30 -11.89
N ALA A 4 -7.68 2.87 -12.47
CA ALA A 4 -8.72 2.17 -11.73
C ALA A 4 -8.25 0.78 -11.26
N LEU A 5 -7.54 0.04 -12.11
CA LEU A 5 -7.00 -1.28 -11.75
C LEU A 5 -5.97 -1.17 -10.62
N VAL A 6 -5.05 -0.22 -10.74
CA VAL A 6 -4.06 0.06 -9.69
C VAL A 6 -4.76 0.49 -8.40
N GLY A 7 -5.71 1.44 -8.49
CA GLY A 7 -6.48 1.90 -7.33
C GLY A 7 -7.26 0.77 -6.65
N ALA A 8 -7.91 -0.09 -7.43
CA ALA A 8 -8.64 -1.25 -6.92
C ALA A 8 -7.71 -2.26 -6.22
N ALA A 9 -6.51 -2.50 -6.77
CA ALA A 9 -5.52 -3.36 -6.12
C ALA A 9 -5.06 -2.80 -4.77
N PHE A 10 -4.79 -1.49 -4.69
CA PHE A 10 -4.44 -0.83 -3.44
C PHE A 10 -5.57 -0.84 -2.41
N LEU A 11 -6.82 -0.62 -2.84
CA LEU A 11 -7.99 -0.77 -1.97
C LEU A 11 -8.10 -2.19 -1.44
N LEU A 12 -7.97 -3.19 -2.30
CA LEU A 12 -8.04 -4.59 -1.89
C LEU A 12 -6.98 -4.90 -0.84
N ILE A 13 -5.71 -4.55 -1.08
CA ILE A 13 -4.63 -4.77 -0.13
C ILE A 13 -4.87 -4.02 1.19
N GLY A 14 -5.27 -2.75 1.12
CA GLY A 14 -5.56 -1.94 2.31
C GLY A 14 -6.72 -2.49 3.14
N ILE A 15 -7.77 -3.01 2.50
CA ILE A 15 -8.89 -3.68 3.18
C ILE A 15 -8.43 -5.00 3.80
N LEU A 16 -7.76 -5.86 3.02
CA LEU A 16 -7.28 -7.16 3.51
C LEU A 16 -6.32 -7.02 4.70
N GLY A 17 -5.56 -5.93 4.77
CA GLY A 17 -4.73 -5.58 5.91
C GLY A 17 -5.48 -5.50 7.25
N PHE A 18 -6.80 -5.23 7.23
CA PHE A 18 -7.67 -5.18 8.39
C PHE A 18 -8.55 -6.44 8.57
N VAL A 19 -8.31 -7.51 7.81
CA VAL A 19 -9.11 -8.75 7.89
C VAL A 19 -8.34 -9.83 8.67
N PRO A 20 -8.82 -10.23 9.86
CA PRO A 20 -8.24 -11.35 10.60
C PRO A 20 -8.25 -12.64 9.78
N GLY A 21 -7.15 -13.41 9.85
CA GLY A 21 -6.97 -14.66 9.10
C GLY A 21 -6.28 -14.45 7.75
N VAL A 22 -6.57 -13.36 7.04
CA VAL A 22 -5.76 -12.94 5.88
C VAL A 22 -4.51 -12.19 6.34
N THR A 23 -4.69 -11.30 7.32
CA THR A 23 -3.60 -10.75 8.13
C THR A 23 -3.39 -11.64 9.36
N THR A 24 -2.23 -12.28 9.45
CA THR A 24 -1.82 -13.10 10.60
C THR A 24 -1.20 -12.23 11.69
N ASN A 25 -1.13 -12.74 12.92
CA ASN A 25 -0.73 -11.96 14.10
C ASN A 25 -1.54 -10.67 14.24
N TYR A 26 -2.84 -10.75 13.97
CA TYR A 26 -3.72 -9.57 13.90
C TYR A 26 -3.75 -8.78 15.22
N ASP A 27 -3.63 -9.46 16.36
CA ASP A 27 -3.55 -8.83 17.68
C ASP A 27 -2.27 -7.97 17.86
N GLY A 28 -1.26 -8.21 17.02
CA GLY A 28 -0.03 -7.42 16.93
C GLY A 28 -0.08 -6.30 15.88
N LEU A 29 -1.26 -5.94 15.37
CA LEU A 29 -1.43 -4.84 14.40
C LEU A 29 -1.16 -3.49 15.08
N GLY A 30 0.09 -3.03 14.97
CA GLY A 30 0.56 -1.77 15.51
C GLY A 30 0.10 -0.57 14.67
N PHE A 31 0.20 0.62 15.26
CA PHE A 31 -0.22 1.85 14.58
C PHE A 31 0.77 2.27 13.49
N VAL A 32 2.08 2.26 13.80
CA VAL A 32 3.18 2.62 12.88
C VAL A 32 4.07 1.39 12.63
N GLY A 33 4.57 1.27 11.39
CA GLY A 33 5.25 0.09 10.84
C GLY A 33 6.19 -0.68 11.77
N PRO A 34 7.26 -0.08 12.34
CA PRO A 34 8.33 -0.82 13.03
C PRO A 34 7.86 -1.60 14.26
N ASP A 35 6.80 -1.13 14.92
CA ASP A 35 6.27 -1.76 16.12
C ASP A 35 5.15 -2.78 15.79
N SER A 36 4.73 -2.86 14.53
CA SER A 36 3.67 -3.77 14.10
C SER A 36 4.22 -5.15 13.75
N GLN A 37 3.65 -6.18 14.37
CA GLN A 37 4.00 -7.59 14.13
C GLN A 37 2.98 -8.31 13.24
N ALA A 38 1.94 -7.60 12.80
CA ALA A 38 0.93 -8.14 11.90
C ALA A 38 1.51 -8.35 10.49
N LEU A 39 1.17 -9.49 9.88
CA LEU A 39 1.67 -9.89 8.57
C LEU A 39 0.51 -10.17 7.61
N LEU A 40 0.41 -9.44 6.51
CA LEU A 40 -0.51 -9.74 5.43
C LEU A 40 -0.02 -11.00 4.68
N LEU A 41 -0.90 -11.99 4.55
CA LEU A 41 -0.62 -13.32 3.98
C LEU A 41 0.53 -14.07 4.69
N GLY A 42 0.88 -13.69 5.91
CA GLY A 42 2.03 -14.23 6.63
C GLY A 42 3.40 -13.82 6.09
N LEU A 43 3.45 -12.86 5.15
CA LEU A 43 4.68 -12.49 4.44
C LEU A 43 5.04 -11.01 4.58
N PHE A 44 4.06 -10.12 4.50
CA PHE A 44 4.30 -8.68 4.42
C PHE A 44 3.92 -7.99 5.72
N SER A 45 4.88 -7.36 6.41
CA SER A 45 4.56 -6.53 7.57
C SER A 45 3.62 -5.38 7.18
N VAL A 46 2.53 -5.25 7.93
CA VAL A 46 1.52 -4.20 7.76
C VAL A 46 1.25 -3.53 9.08
N SER A 47 0.81 -2.27 9.03
CA SER A 47 0.38 -1.46 10.18
C SER A 47 -0.89 -0.71 9.84
N VAL A 48 -1.55 -0.13 10.85
CA VAL A 48 -2.73 0.73 10.64
C VAL A 48 -2.42 1.85 9.65
N VAL A 49 -1.31 2.57 9.83
CA VAL A 49 -0.90 3.67 8.94
C VAL A 49 -0.62 3.17 7.53
N HIS A 50 0.07 2.03 7.37
CA HIS A 50 0.36 1.46 6.05
C HIS A 50 -0.91 1.09 5.29
N ASN A 51 -1.86 0.44 5.95
CA ASN A 51 -3.14 0.08 5.36
C ASN A 51 -3.96 1.33 4.99
N ILE A 52 -3.98 2.36 5.84
CA ILE A 52 -4.65 3.64 5.53
C ILE A 52 -4.01 4.33 4.33
N ILE A 53 -2.69 4.30 4.19
CA ILE A 53 -1.98 4.83 3.01
C ILE A 53 -2.44 4.08 1.77
N HIS A 54 -2.51 2.74 1.80
CA HIS A 54 -3.04 1.94 0.69
C HIS A 54 -4.49 2.28 0.35
N LEU A 55 -5.37 2.40 1.36
CA LEU A 55 -6.76 2.78 1.15
C LEU A 55 -6.87 4.16 0.50
N SER A 56 -6.14 5.14 1.03
CA SER A 56 -6.14 6.52 0.52
C SER A 56 -5.64 6.59 -0.92
N PHE A 57 -4.55 5.87 -1.21
CA PHE A 57 -3.99 5.78 -2.55
C PHE A 57 -4.95 5.07 -3.51
N GLY A 58 -5.63 4.03 -3.03
CA GLY A 58 -6.63 3.29 -3.78
C GLY A 58 -7.85 4.14 -4.15
N VAL A 59 -8.42 4.90 -3.20
CA VAL A 59 -9.49 5.88 -3.46
C VAL A 59 -9.02 6.93 -4.47
N ALA A 60 -7.82 7.49 -4.28
CA ALA A 60 -7.25 8.47 -5.21
C ALA A 60 -7.13 7.91 -6.64
N GLY A 61 -6.71 6.65 -6.79
CA GLY A 61 -6.62 5.97 -8.08
C GLY A 61 -7.97 5.79 -8.76
N LEU A 62 -9.00 5.40 -8.01
CA LEU A 62 -10.37 5.30 -8.54
C LEU A 62 -10.93 6.67 -8.97
N LEU A 63 -10.71 7.72 -8.17
CA LEU A 63 -11.12 9.08 -8.51
C LEU A 63 -10.37 9.61 -9.74
N ALA A 64 -9.06 9.36 -9.83
CA ALA A 64 -8.23 9.75 -10.96
C ALA A 64 -8.60 9.01 -12.26
N ALA A 65 -9.21 7.82 -12.16
CA ALA A 65 -9.66 7.06 -13.32
C ALA A 65 -10.76 7.77 -14.14
N ALA A 66 -11.46 8.73 -13.55
CA ALA A 66 -12.52 9.49 -14.22
C ALA A 66 -12.00 10.42 -15.33
N ARG A 67 -10.69 10.75 -15.36
CA ARG A 67 -10.09 11.66 -16.35
C ARG A 67 -8.73 11.14 -16.82
N ALA A 68 -8.48 11.14 -18.13
CA ALA A 68 -7.24 10.63 -18.70
C ALA A 68 -5.98 11.35 -18.17
N SER A 69 -6.01 12.68 -18.10
CA SER A 69 -4.89 13.48 -17.57
C SER A 69 -4.62 13.20 -16.09
N ALA A 70 -5.67 13.07 -15.28
CA ALA A 70 -5.54 12.72 -13.86
C ALA A 70 -5.01 11.29 -13.67
N SER A 71 -5.48 10.34 -14.49
CA SER A 71 -4.97 8.96 -14.48
C SER A 71 -3.47 8.91 -14.78
N VAL A 72 -3.00 9.66 -15.79
CA VAL A 72 -1.57 9.73 -16.13
C VAL A 72 -0.78 10.35 -14.98
N ALA A 73 -1.24 11.48 -14.43
CA ALA A 73 -0.58 12.12 -13.30
C ALA A 73 -0.48 11.19 -12.08
N PHE A 74 -1.58 10.50 -11.73
CA PHE A 74 -1.62 9.53 -10.64
C PHE A 74 -0.61 8.40 -10.83
N LEU A 75 -0.57 7.80 -12.03
CA LEU A 75 0.34 6.70 -12.33
C LEU A 75 1.82 7.14 -12.33
N ILE A 76 2.13 8.33 -12.85
CA ILE A 76 3.50 8.86 -12.86
C ILE A 76 3.95 9.21 -11.46
N VAL A 77 3.20 10.06 -10.74
CA VAL A 77 3.57 10.49 -9.39
C VAL A 77 3.62 9.30 -8.44
N GLY A 78 2.59 8.46 -8.48
CA GLY A 78 2.53 7.22 -7.71
C GLY A 78 3.69 6.28 -8.01
N GLY A 79 3.95 6.01 -9.29
CA GLY A 79 5.04 5.15 -9.72
C GLY A 79 6.41 5.66 -9.26
N VAL A 80 6.65 6.97 -9.33
CA VAL A 80 7.88 7.58 -8.82
C VAL A 80 7.99 7.43 -7.30
N LEU A 81 6.93 7.74 -6.54
CA LEU A 81 6.94 7.60 -5.08
C LEU A 81 7.23 6.16 -4.64
N TYR A 82 6.52 5.19 -5.21
CA TYR A 82 6.74 3.78 -4.90
C TYR A 82 8.10 3.29 -5.38
N GLY A 83 8.59 3.77 -6.52
CA GLY A 83 9.93 3.49 -7.01
C GLY A 83 11.02 3.99 -6.05
N VAL A 84 10.87 5.20 -5.51
CA VAL A 84 11.81 5.75 -4.51
C VAL A 84 11.81 4.92 -3.23
N VAL A 85 10.64 4.57 -2.69
CA VAL A 85 10.55 3.74 -1.47
C VAL A 85 11.11 2.34 -1.71
N PHE A 86 10.86 1.75 -2.88
CA PHE A 86 11.44 0.46 -3.27
C PHE A 86 12.97 0.50 -3.31
N VAL A 87 13.54 1.49 -4.00
CA VAL A 87 15.00 1.67 -4.06
C VAL A 87 15.59 1.92 -2.67
N TYR A 88 14.93 2.73 -1.84
CA TYR A 88 15.32 2.94 -0.45
C TYR A 88 15.38 1.62 0.33
N GLY A 89 14.35 0.79 0.21
CA GLY A 89 14.32 -0.55 0.82
C GLY A 89 15.50 -1.42 0.38
N LEU A 90 15.79 -1.48 -0.93
CA LEU A 90 16.93 -2.23 -1.46
C LEU A 90 18.29 -1.76 -0.92
N ILE A 91 18.42 -0.46 -0.64
CA ILE A 91 19.67 0.12 -0.13
C ILE A 91 19.80 -0.18 1.37
N VAL A 92 18.74 0.02 2.15
CA VAL A 92 18.74 -0.17 3.61
C VAL A 92 18.90 -1.64 3.98
N GLU A 93 18.21 -2.55 3.30
CA GLU A 93 18.29 -3.98 3.55
C GLU A 93 19.68 -4.57 3.22
N ARG A 94 20.42 -3.95 2.30
CA ARG A 94 21.83 -4.31 2.04
C ARG A 94 22.80 -3.79 3.11
N GLY A 95 22.37 -2.88 3.98
CA GLY A 95 23.20 -2.23 4.99
C GLY A 95 22.97 -2.71 6.43
N SER A 96 22.02 -3.63 6.65
CA SER A 96 21.62 -4.18 7.96
C SER A 96 22.14 -5.59 8.21
#